data_AF-A0A2E7HM59-F1
#
_entry.id   AF-A0A2E7HM59-F1
#
_cell.length_a   1.000
_cell.length_b   1.000
_cell.length_c   1.000
_cell.angle_alpha   90.00
_cell.angle_beta   90.00
_cell.angle_gamma   90.00
#
_symmetry.space_group_name_H-M   'P 1'
#
loop_
_entity.id
_entity.type
_entity.pdbx_description
1 polymer ?
#
loop_
_entity_poly.entity_id
_entity_poly.type
_entity_poly.pdbx_seq_one_letter_code
_entity_poly.pdbx_strand_id
1 'polypeptide(L)'
;MAFCLPNMSALALRSQATVPIGVTRNQPSKKQKTVPRTKKREQEVAPERGPKSKKTKEGEGEEQEEPLDENSKAIQNRIEELLALGVKGDDPKAGWKPLRDSQDRVINLPPADPCCTGGTFAEYLPEDLRVAKAPPKPVEPRVIDDPEAWAAAQQAEKEEALLMRMRMSEEEWNAMHGDKRRKQIESIKKGLDGYKRYREHVPLKRRQDVKSWTTHPVTPDASNRRFSKRGWAGAVRTWANLVQQSWGTESEGDASRSHLRDTHSQGAPEL
;
A
#
# COMPACT_ATOMS: atom_id res chain seq x y z
N MET A 1 -11.78 -55.64 13.02
CA MET A 1 -10.50 -54.89 13.07
C MET A 1 -10.81 -53.46 12.67
N ALA A 2 -10.79 -52.51 13.62
CA ALA A 2 -11.10 -51.10 13.37
C ALA A 2 -9.80 -50.30 13.38
N PHE A 3 -9.55 -49.54 12.32
CA PHE A 3 -8.40 -48.63 12.20
C PHE A 3 -8.78 -47.26 12.76
N CYS A 4 -8.18 -46.87 13.88
CA CYS A 4 -8.18 -45.49 14.37
C CYS A 4 -7.06 -44.71 13.66
N LEU A 5 -7.42 -43.67 12.90
CA LEU A 5 -6.46 -42.69 12.38
C LEU A 5 -6.31 -41.52 13.37
N PRO A 6 -5.09 -41.02 13.62
CA PRO A 6 -4.86 -39.90 14.53
C PRO A 6 -5.26 -38.56 13.91
N ASN A 7 -5.89 -37.74 14.75
CA ASN A 7 -6.37 -36.40 14.45
C ASN A 7 -5.18 -35.42 14.31
N MET A 8 -5.00 -34.83 13.12
CA MET A 8 -3.90 -33.91 12.78
C MET A 8 -4.38 -32.45 12.77
N SER A 9 -4.92 -31.97 13.90
CA SER A 9 -5.44 -30.60 14.05
C SER A 9 -4.53 -29.72 14.93
N ALA A 10 -3.23 -29.71 14.64
CA ALA A 10 -2.30 -28.83 15.34
C ALA A 10 -1.30 -28.22 14.35
N LEU A 11 -1.72 -27.17 13.65
CA LEU A 11 -0.81 -26.25 12.99
C LEU A 11 -1.03 -24.83 13.49
N ALA A 12 0.03 -24.34 14.12
CA ALA A 12 0.19 -23.07 14.78
C ALA A 12 -0.10 -21.87 13.86
N LEU A 13 -1.00 -20.99 14.29
CA LEU A 13 -1.13 -19.63 13.79
C LEU A 13 0.05 -18.80 14.31
N ARG A 14 1.11 -18.73 13.49
CA ARG A 14 2.28 -17.88 13.74
C ARG A 14 1.92 -16.43 13.35
N SER A 15 1.98 -15.56 14.34
CA SER A 15 1.78 -14.11 14.33
C SER A 15 2.39 -13.40 13.11
N GLN A 16 1.62 -12.56 12.42
CA GLN A 16 2.16 -11.61 11.44
C GLN A 16 2.63 -10.32 12.13
N ALA A 17 3.87 -9.93 11.81
CA ALA A 17 4.53 -8.74 12.31
C ALA A 17 3.97 -7.46 11.68
N THR A 18 3.71 -6.47 12.53
CA THR A 18 3.35 -5.10 12.16
C THR A 18 4.54 -4.41 11.47
N VAL A 19 4.37 -4.00 10.21
CA VAL A 19 5.40 -3.26 9.46
C VAL A 19 5.21 -1.75 9.69
N PRO A 20 6.25 -0.99 10.10
CA PRO A 20 6.16 0.45 10.24
C PRO A 20 6.17 1.16 8.88
N ILE A 21 5.23 2.09 8.69
CA ILE A 21 5.11 2.95 7.52
C ILE A 21 6.19 4.04 7.58
N GLY A 22 7.33 3.79 6.95
CA GLY A 22 8.36 4.79 6.69
C GLY A 22 8.03 5.62 5.45
N VAL A 23 7.72 6.90 5.65
CA VAL A 23 7.52 7.91 4.60
C VAL A 23 8.89 8.34 4.05
N THR A 24 9.23 7.95 2.83
CA THR A 24 10.40 8.49 2.13
C THR A 24 10.02 9.67 1.24
N ARG A 25 10.75 10.78 1.44
CA ARG A 25 10.63 12.08 0.78
C ARG A 25 11.34 12.02 -0.58
N ASN A 26 10.58 12.13 -1.68
CA ASN A 26 11.13 12.14 -3.04
C ASN A 26 11.80 13.49 -3.36
N GLN A 27 13.05 13.43 -3.81
CA GLN A 27 13.79 14.53 -4.46
C GLN A 27 13.43 14.62 -5.95
N PRO A 28 13.37 15.82 -6.56
CA PRO A 28 13.13 15.97 -8.00
C PRO A 28 14.43 15.83 -8.82
N SER A 29 14.47 14.84 -9.72
CA SER A 29 15.56 14.71 -10.70
C SER A 29 15.32 15.59 -11.93
N LYS A 30 16.41 16.23 -12.37
CA LYS A 30 16.49 17.20 -13.47
C LYS A 30 16.20 16.55 -14.84
N LYS A 31 15.48 17.30 -15.67
CA LYS A 31 15.12 16.99 -17.07
C LYS A 31 16.36 16.97 -17.97
N GLN A 32 16.52 15.91 -18.76
CA GLN A 32 17.27 15.96 -20.02
C GLN A 32 16.30 15.69 -21.17
N LYS A 33 16.37 16.58 -22.17
CA LYS A 33 15.48 16.72 -23.31
C LYS A 33 16.21 16.20 -24.53
N THR A 34 15.80 15.07 -25.08
CA THR A 34 16.27 14.61 -26.40
C THR A 34 15.09 14.12 -27.23
N VAL A 35 14.96 14.72 -28.41
CA VAL A 35 13.95 14.48 -29.43
C VAL A 35 14.48 13.38 -30.37
N PRO A 36 13.60 12.52 -30.92
CA PRO A 36 13.75 12.28 -32.36
C PRO A 36 12.43 12.22 -33.12
N ARG A 37 12.35 13.09 -34.14
CA ARG A 37 12.08 12.80 -35.56
C ARG A 37 11.04 11.71 -35.86
N THR A 38 9.81 12.13 -36.16
CA THR A 38 8.77 11.30 -36.80
C THR A 38 8.93 11.32 -38.32
N LYS A 39 8.84 10.12 -38.94
CA LYS A 39 8.69 9.92 -40.38
C LYS A 39 7.44 9.04 -40.59
N LYS A 40 6.39 9.69 -41.12
CA LYS A 40 5.45 9.25 -42.18
C LYS A 40 5.28 7.74 -42.39
N ARG A 41 4.04 7.23 -42.29
CA ARG A 41 3.34 6.53 -43.40
C ARG A 41 1.89 6.17 -43.04
N GLU A 42 0.97 6.69 -43.84
CA GLU A 42 -0.43 6.32 -43.94
C GLU A 42 -0.62 4.84 -44.32
N GLN A 43 -1.68 4.21 -43.82
CA GLN A 43 -2.64 3.52 -44.70
C GLN A 43 -3.92 3.16 -43.92
N GLU A 44 -5.01 3.77 -44.38
CA GLU A 44 -6.40 3.37 -44.16
C GLU A 44 -6.65 1.97 -44.73
N VAL A 45 -7.44 1.12 -44.05
CA VAL A 45 -8.48 0.26 -44.65
C VAL A 45 -9.49 -0.12 -43.54
N ALA A 46 -10.72 0.36 -43.68
CA ALA A 46 -11.92 -0.23 -43.06
C ALA A 46 -12.45 -1.37 -43.96
N PRO A 47 -13.22 -2.36 -43.45
CA PRO A 47 -14.68 -2.17 -43.50
C PRO A 47 -15.50 -2.81 -42.36
N GLU A 48 -16.73 -2.29 -42.28
CA GLU A 48 -17.90 -2.62 -41.48
C GLU A 48 -18.29 -4.10 -41.39
N ARG A 49 -18.79 -4.55 -40.22
CA ARG A 49 -19.88 -5.55 -40.10
C ARG A 49 -20.73 -5.34 -38.83
N GLY A 50 -21.93 -4.80 -39.06
CA GLY A 50 -23.26 -5.11 -38.48
C GLY A 50 -23.45 -5.54 -37.01
N PRO A 51 -24.44 -4.96 -36.29
CA PRO A 51 -24.83 -5.38 -34.94
C PRO A 51 -25.80 -6.57 -34.96
N LYS A 52 -25.58 -7.56 -34.08
CA LYS A 52 -26.59 -8.57 -33.71
C LYS A 52 -27.06 -8.31 -32.29
N SER A 53 -28.26 -7.76 -32.18
CA SER A 53 -29.04 -7.65 -30.95
C SER A 53 -29.49 -9.04 -30.51
N LYS A 54 -29.16 -9.42 -29.25
CA LYS A 54 -29.77 -10.55 -28.55
C LYS A 54 -30.45 -10.06 -27.28
N LYS A 55 -31.72 -10.43 -27.23
CA LYS A 55 -32.76 -10.27 -26.22
C LYS A 55 -32.48 -11.16 -25.00
N THR A 56 -32.53 -10.58 -23.80
CA THR A 56 -32.63 -11.29 -22.50
C THR A 56 -33.29 -10.31 -21.54
N LYS A 57 -34.60 -10.43 -21.32
CA LYS A 57 -35.29 -11.25 -20.31
C LYS A 57 -35.08 -10.66 -18.90
N GLU A 58 -36.02 -9.81 -18.53
CA GLU A 58 -36.31 -9.37 -17.18
C GLU A 58 -36.52 -10.60 -16.30
N GLY A 59 -35.78 -10.67 -15.20
CA GLY A 59 -35.94 -11.63 -14.12
C GLY A 59 -36.03 -10.83 -12.83
N GLU A 60 -37.21 -10.87 -12.23
CA GLU A 60 -37.49 -10.39 -10.88
C GLU A 60 -36.63 -11.20 -9.90
N GLY A 61 -35.71 -10.52 -9.22
CA GLY A 61 -34.83 -11.11 -8.21
C GLY A 61 -35.48 -11.03 -6.85
N GLU A 62 -35.87 -12.18 -6.31
CA GLU A 62 -36.06 -12.39 -4.88
C GLU A 62 -34.80 -11.96 -4.12
N GLU A 63 -34.99 -11.16 -3.06
CA GLU A 63 -33.95 -10.80 -2.10
C GLU A 63 -33.49 -12.06 -1.36
N GLN A 64 -32.45 -12.71 -1.89
CA GLN A 64 -31.65 -13.66 -1.13
C GLN A 64 -30.74 -12.86 -0.19
N GLU A 65 -31.00 -12.94 1.11
CA GLU A 65 -30.07 -12.51 2.14
C GLU A 65 -28.73 -13.24 1.92
N GLU A 66 -27.73 -12.51 1.41
CA GLU A 66 -26.39 -13.07 1.24
C GLU A 66 -25.84 -13.50 2.60
N PRO A 67 -25.33 -14.73 2.74
CA PRO A 67 -24.77 -15.21 3.99
C PRO A 67 -23.56 -14.33 4.35
N LEU A 68 -23.70 -13.56 5.43
CA LEU A 68 -22.63 -12.77 6.03
C LEU A 68 -21.35 -13.62 6.15
N ASP A 69 -20.33 -13.18 5.41
CA ASP A 69 -19.01 -13.77 5.26
C ASP A 69 -18.46 -14.24 6.62
N GLU A 70 -18.04 -15.50 6.76
CA GLU A 70 -17.63 -16.11 8.04
C GLU A 70 -16.52 -15.30 8.74
N ASN A 71 -15.73 -14.55 7.97
CA ASN A 71 -14.71 -13.65 8.44
C ASN A 71 -15.28 -12.44 9.22
N SER A 72 -16.45 -11.94 8.84
CA SER A 72 -17.14 -10.85 9.55
C SER A 72 -17.60 -11.26 10.95
N LYS A 73 -18.10 -12.50 11.09
CA LYS A 73 -18.50 -13.07 12.38
C LYS A 73 -17.30 -13.30 13.30
N ALA A 74 -16.16 -13.75 12.75
CA ALA A 74 -14.92 -13.89 13.52
C ALA A 74 -14.41 -12.54 14.07
N ILE A 75 -14.54 -11.47 13.29
CA ILE A 75 -14.17 -10.11 13.73
C ILE A 75 -15.11 -9.62 14.83
N GLN A 76 -16.43 -9.83 14.69
CA GLN A 76 -17.41 -9.44 15.71
C GLN A 76 -17.17 -10.17 17.04
N ASN A 77 -16.94 -11.49 17.01
CA ASN A 77 -16.63 -12.27 18.22
C ASN A 77 -15.35 -11.78 18.91
N ARG A 78 -14.33 -11.37 18.14
CA ARG A 78 -13.08 -10.81 18.69
C ARG A 78 -13.30 -9.45 19.35
N ILE A 79 -14.18 -8.62 18.79
CA ILE A 79 -14.54 -7.32 19.38
C ILE A 79 -15.31 -7.53 20.68
N GLU A 80 -16.28 -8.46 20.69
CA GLU A 80 -17.02 -8.83 21.91
C GLU A 80 -16.11 -9.42 22.99
N GLU A 81 -15.14 -10.27 22.63
CA GLU A 81 -14.12 -10.79 23.54
C GLU A 81 -13.29 -9.67 24.18
N LEU A 82 -12.85 -8.68 23.37
CA LEU A 82 -12.08 -7.54 23.86
C LEU A 82 -12.91 -6.60 24.76
N LEU A 83 -14.20 -6.43 24.46
CA LEU A 83 -15.13 -5.67 25.31
C LEU A 83 -15.42 -6.40 26.63
N ALA A 84 -15.59 -7.73 26.58
CA ALA A 84 -15.81 -8.57 27.76
C ALA A 84 -14.59 -8.66 28.68
N LEU A 85 -13.37 -8.63 28.11
CA LEU A 85 -12.12 -8.58 28.88
C LEU A 85 -11.94 -7.27 29.65
N GLY A 86 -12.81 -6.27 29.46
CA GLY A 86 -12.84 -5.08 30.29
C GLY A 86 -11.51 -4.32 30.28
N VAL A 87 -10.76 -4.41 29.17
CA VAL A 87 -9.57 -3.58 28.93
C VAL A 87 -10.07 -2.15 28.76
N LYS A 88 -10.39 -1.51 29.89
CA LYS A 88 -10.54 -0.07 29.99
C LYS A 88 -9.19 0.46 29.55
N GLY A 89 -9.14 0.97 28.32
CA GLY A 89 -7.94 1.66 27.82
C GLY A 89 -7.54 2.66 28.88
N ASP A 90 -6.27 2.59 29.30
CA ASP A 90 -5.70 3.54 30.24
C ASP A 90 -6.15 4.95 29.85
N ASP A 91 -6.69 5.68 30.82
CA ASP A 91 -7.37 6.95 30.62
C ASP A 91 -6.66 7.80 29.55
N PRO A 92 -7.37 8.34 28.53
CA PRO A 92 -6.75 9.21 27.51
C PRO A 92 -6.15 10.50 28.09
N LYS A 93 -6.30 10.71 29.40
CA LYS A 93 -5.67 11.78 30.20
C LYS A 93 -4.26 11.43 30.68
N ALA A 94 -3.84 10.16 30.62
CA ALA A 94 -2.46 9.76 30.82
C ALA A 94 -1.68 10.07 29.52
N GLY A 95 -1.42 11.36 29.31
CA GLY A 95 -0.47 11.81 28.29
C GLY A 95 0.86 11.05 28.44
N TRP A 96 1.59 10.94 27.33
CA TRP A 96 2.89 10.28 27.26
C TRP A 96 3.75 10.63 28.48
N LYS A 97 3.95 9.68 29.40
CA LYS A 97 4.77 9.89 30.58
C LYS A 97 6.23 9.67 30.17
N PRO A 98 7.13 10.66 30.34
CA PRO A 98 8.55 10.47 30.10
C PRO A 98 9.05 9.27 30.89
N LEU A 99 9.90 8.46 30.28
CA LEU A 99 10.55 7.34 30.96
C LEU A 99 11.32 7.88 32.17
N ARG A 100 10.95 7.44 33.37
CA ARG A 100 11.62 7.81 34.62
C ARG A 100 12.45 6.64 35.13
N ASP A 101 13.60 6.93 35.73
CA ASP A 101 14.45 5.91 36.35
C ASP A 101 13.90 5.46 37.72
N SER A 102 14.58 4.51 38.35
CA SER A 102 14.24 4.00 39.70
C SER A 102 14.35 5.06 40.81
N GLN A 103 14.89 6.24 40.50
CA GLN A 103 14.97 7.41 41.39
C GLN A 103 13.96 8.50 40.99
N ASP A 104 12.99 8.17 40.13
CA ASP A 104 11.92 9.05 39.65
C ASP A 104 12.42 10.28 38.88
N ARG A 105 13.64 10.22 38.32
CA ARG A 105 14.21 11.27 37.46
C ARG A 105 13.82 11.03 36.02
N VAL A 106 13.45 12.10 35.31
CA VAL A 106 13.19 12.04 33.87
C VAL A 106 14.49 11.71 33.16
N ILE A 107 14.55 10.56 32.51
CA ILE A 107 15.71 10.15 31.72
C ILE A 107 15.71 11.01 30.45
N ASN A 108 16.49 12.09 30.49
CA ASN A 108 16.83 12.82 29.28
C ASN A 108 17.71 11.89 28.44
N LEU A 109 17.14 11.30 27.37
CA LEU A 109 17.98 10.66 26.36
C LEU A 109 19.03 11.68 25.92
N PRO A 110 20.31 11.29 25.82
CA PRO A 110 21.37 12.21 25.41
C PRO A 110 20.96 12.87 24.10
N PRO A 111 21.19 14.19 23.95
CA PRO A 111 20.84 14.90 22.73
C PRO A 111 21.49 14.17 21.56
N ALA A 112 20.67 13.70 20.62
CA ALA A 112 21.16 13.18 19.36
C ALA A 112 22.15 14.19 18.77
N ASP A 113 23.23 13.68 18.20
CA ASP A 113 24.41 14.42 17.74
C ASP A 113 24.11 15.82 17.14
N PRO A 114 24.95 16.83 17.40
CA PRO A 114 24.69 18.26 17.15
C PRO A 114 24.64 18.69 15.66
N CYS A 115 24.27 17.83 14.72
CA CYS A 115 24.21 18.17 13.30
C CYS A 115 23.01 19.06 12.90
N CYS A 116 22.14 19.48 13.84
CA CYS A 116 20.90 20.21 13.52
C CYS A 116 20.58 21.43 14.41
N THR A 117 21.50 21.93 15.25
CA THR A 117 21.22 23.06 16.16
C THR A 117 22.23 24.20 16.04
N GLY A 118 22.28 24.86 14.88
CA GLY A 118 23.11 26.05 14.73
C GLY A 118 22.76 26.87 13.49
N GLY A 119 21.69 27.66 13.59
CA GLY A 119 21.28 28.61 12.55
C GLY A 119 19.81 28.45 12.23
N THR A 120 18.97 29.33 12.78
CA THR A 120 17.61 29.48 12.27
C THR A 120 17.72 29.84 10.79
N PHE A 121 17.25 28.95 9.91
CA PHE A 121 17.24 29.14 8.46
C PHE A 121 16.72 30.53 8.01
N ALA A 122 15.91 31.18 8.87
CA ALA A 122 15.45 32.56 8.75
C ALA A 122 16.57 33.61 8.57
N GLU A 123 17.76 33.41 9.14
CA GLU A 123 18.87 34.36 9.02
C GLU A 123 19.51 34.37 7.62
N TYR A 124 19.39 33.28 6.86
CA TYR A 124 19.92 33.18 5.50
C TYR A 124 18.87 33.40 4.39
N LEU A 125 17.62 33.71 4.75
CA LEU A 125 16.58 34.05 3.79
C LEU A 125 16.78 35.48 3.28
N PRO A 126 16.83 35.71 1.94
CA PRO A 126 16.87 37.04 1.34
C PRO A 126 15.79 37.97 1.91
N GLU A 127 16.10 39.25 2.10
CA GLU A 127 15.23 40.26 2.72
C GLU A 127 13.81 40.30 2.12
N ASP A 128 13.70 40.07 0.81
CA ASP A 128 12.42 40.05 0.08
C ASP A 128 11.49 38.89 0.49
N LEU A 129 12.04 37.82 1.07
CA LEU A 129 11.29 36.68 1.62
C LEU A 129 11.01 36.80 3.12
N ARG A 130 11.65 37.77 3.82
CA ARG A 130 11.35 38.06 5.24
C ARG A 130 10.04 38.81 5.43
N VAL A 131 9.55 39.50 4.40
CA VAL A 131 8.26 40.23 4.41
C VAL A 131 7.08 39.31 4.06
N ALA A 132 7.29 37.99 3.98
CA ALA A 132 6.20 37.04 3.83
C ALA A 132 5.29 37.08 5.07
N LYS A 133 4.21 37.86 4.94
CA LYS A 133 2.92 37.83 5.65
C LYS A 133 2.87 36.69 6.66
N ALA A 134 2.76 37.03 7.94
CA ALA A 134 2.70 36.11 9.08
C ALA A 134 2.07 34.76 8.69
N PRO A 135 2.70 33.61 9.06
CA PRO A 135 2.22 32.30 8.66
C PRO A 135 0.72 32.26 8.93
N PRO A 136 -0.10 31.81 7.95
CA PRO A 136 -1.55 31.77 8.13
C PRO A 136 -1.81 31.12 9.47
N LYS A 137 -2.57 31.81 10.35
CA LYS A 137 -2.86 31.33 11.69
C LYS A 137 -3.22 29.85 11.59
N PRO A 138 -2.62 28.98 12.42
CA PRO A 138 -2.88 27.56 12.35
C PRO A 138 -4.39 27.38 12.35
N VAL A 139 -4.92 26.86 11.24
CA VAL A 139 -6.35 26.61 11.10
C VAL A 139 -6.66 25.63 12.21
N GLU A 140 -7.42 26.08 13.21
CA GLU A 140 -7.80 25.24 14.34
C GLU A 140 -8.38 23.94 13.76
N PRO A 141 -7.94 22.77 14.25
CA PRO A 141 -8.44 21.50 13.75
C PRO A 141 -9.95 21.53 13.88
N ARG A 142 -10.64 21.54 12.73
CA ARG A 142 -12.10 21.50 12.71
C ARG A 142 -12.51 20.27 13.49
N VAL A 143 -13.15 20.48 14.64
CA VAL A 143 -13.79 19.40 15.38
C VAL A 143 -14.81 18.80 14.42
N ILE A 144 -14.63 17.52 14.08
CA ILE A 144 -15.55 16.80 13.22
C ILE A 144 -16.71 16.41 14.14
N ASP A 145 -17.80 17.17 14.10
CA ASP A 145 -18.96 16.97 14.98
C ASP A 145 -19.65 15.62 14.75
N ASP A 146 -19.47 15.03 13.57
CA ASP A 146 -20.02 13.71 13.20
C ASP A 146 -19.02 12.90 12.34
N PRO A 147 -18.36 11.87 12.91
CA PRO A 147 -17.40 11.05 12.18
C PRO A 147 -18.05 10.19 11.08
N GLU A 148 -19.33 9.83 11.22
CA GLU A 148 -20.03 9.01 10.23
C GLU A 148 -20.36 9.84 9.00
N ALA A 149 -20.87 11.05 9.18
CA ALA A 149 -21.10 12.00 8.07
C ALA A 149 -19.80 12.32 7.31
N TRP A 150 -18.67 12.45 8.01
CA TRP A 150 -17.37 12.66 7.38
C TRP A 150 -16.91 11.45 6.56
N ALA A 151 -17.08 10.23 7.10
CA ALA A 151 -16.74 9.00 6.39
C ALA A 151 -17.62 8.81 5.14
N ALA A 152 -18.91 9.09 5.24
CA ALA A 152 -19.85 9.04 4.11
C ALA A 152 -19.49 10.08 3.03
N ALA A 153 -19.15 11.31 3.42
CA ALA A 153 -18.69 12.34 2.48
C ALA A 153 -17.40 11.91 1.74
N GLN A 154 -16.46 11.30 2.46
CA GLN A 154 -15.24 10.74 1.85
C GLN A 154 -15.51 9.57 0.91
N GLN A 155 -16.55 8.76 1.16
CA GLN A 155 -16.97 7.70 0.24
C GLN A 155 -17.62 8.30 -1.01
N ALA A 156 -18.56 9.24 -0.86
CA ALA A 156 -19.21 9.92 -1.97
C ALA A 156 -18.18 10.62 -2.90
N GLU A 157 -17.17 11.29 -2.33
CA GLU A 157 -16.09 11.92 -3.12
C GLU A 157 -15.29 10.87 -3.92
N LYS A 158 -14.98 9.71 -3.33
CA LYS A 158 -14.28 8.62 -4.02
C LYS A 158 -15.10 8.02 -5.15
N GLU A 159 -16.40 7.86 -4.93
CA GLU A 159 -17.35 7.35 -5.92
C GLU A 159 -17.54 8.33 -7.07
N GLU A 160 -17.70 9.62 -6.79
CA GLU A 160 -17.78 10.66 -7.81
C GLU A 160 -16.48 10.72 -8.63
N ALA A 161 -15.32 10.68 -7.98
CA ALA A 161 -14.04 10.62 -8.67
C ALA A 161 -13.86 9.32 -9.50
N LEU A 162 -14.45 8.21 -9.08
CA LEU A 162 -14.51 6.99 -9.89
C LEU A 162 -15.44 7.15 -11.09
N LEU A 163 -16.63 7.72 -10.88
CA LEU A 163 -17.62 7.98 -11.92
C LEU A 163 -17.05 8.89 -13.00
N MET A 164 -16.37 9.98 -12.62
CA MET A 164 -15.69 10.89 -13.55
C MET A 164 -14.62 10.16 -14.39
N ARG A 165 -13.89 9.21 -13.80
CA ARG A 165 -12.94 8.36 -14.54
C ARG A 165 -13.62 7.41 -15.51
N MET A 166 -14.77 6.86 -15.13
CA MET A 166 -15.54 5.94 -15.98
C MET A 166 -16.28 6.68 -17.10
N ARG A 167 -16.63 7.96 -16.91
CA ARG A 167 -17.23 8.83 -17.94
C ARG A 167 -16.28 9.16 -19.08
N MET A 168 -14.96 9.25 -18.81
CA MET A 168 -13.96 9.43 -19.88
C MET A 168 -13.90 8.20 -20.77
N SER A 169 -13.70 8.42 -22.08
CA SER A 169 -13.50 7.31 -23.02
C SER A 169 -12.24 6.51 -22.67
N GLU A 170 -12.22 5.23 -23.01
CA GLU A 170 -11.07 4.37 -22.70
C GLU A 170 -9.79 4.84 -23.40
N GLU A 171 -9.91 5.31 -24.64
CA GLU A 171 -8.80 5.84 -25.43
C GLU A 171 -8.21 7.10 -24.81
N GLU A 172 -9.05 8.04 -24.39
CA GLU A 172 -8.63 9.28 -23.72
C GLU A 172 -7.93 8.98 -22.39
N TRP A 173 -8.50 8.07 -21.59
CA TRP A 173 -7.86 7.63 -20.35
C TRP A 173 -6.50 6.97 -20.60
N ASN A 174 -6.43 6.10 -21.60
CA ASN A 174 -5.20 5.39 -21.96
C ASN A 174 -4.12 6.35 -22.49
N ALA A 175 -4.50 7.41 -23.21
CA ALA A 175 -3.60 8.46 -23.65
C ALA A 175 -3.04 9.27 -22.47
N MET A 176 -3.87 9.61 -21.47
CA MET A 176 -3.45 10.41 -20.32
C MET A 176 -2.62 9.64 -19.28
N HIS A 177 -3.03 8.40 -19.00
CA HIS A 177 -2.53 7.61 -17.88
C HIS A 177 -1.98 6.23 -18.29
N GLY A 178 -2.57 5.58 -19.30
CA GLY A 178 -2.21 4.22 -19.72
C GLY A 178 -0.72 4.09 -20.07
N ASP A 179 -0.17 5.01 -20.87
CA ASP A 179 1.25 5.00 -21.25
C ASP A 179 2.20 5.10 -20.05
N LYS A 180 1.87 5.98 -19.09
CA LYS A 180 2.69 6.18 -17.89
C LYS A 180 2.68 4.92 -17.01
N ARG A 181 1.51 4.29 -16.87
CA ARG A 181 1.32 3.05 -16.12
C ARG A 181 2.02 1.86 -16.78
N ARG A 182 1.92 1.72 -18.10
CA ARG A 182 2.66 0.71 -18.89
C ARG A 182 4.17 0.87 -18.71
N LYS A 183 4.70 2.08 -18.89
CA LYS A 183 6.13 2.38 -18.72
C LYS A 183 6.63 2.03 -17.31
N GLN A 184 5.83 2.32 -16.27
CA GLN A 184 6.18 1.98 -14.89
C GLN A 184 6.25 0.46 -14.67
N ILE A 185 5.28 -0.29 -15.21
CA ILE A 185 5.30 -1.75 -15.15
C ILE A 185 6.52 -2.29 -15.89
N GLU A 186 6.78 -1.81 -17.10
CA GLU A 186 7.93 -2.26 -17.90
C GLU A 186 9.27 -1.95 -17.23
N SER A 187 9.44 -0.78 -16.62
CA SER A 187 10.67 -0.45 -15.89
C SER A 187 10.90 -1.38 -14.70
N ILE A 188 9.83 -1.71 -13.97
CA ILE A 188 9.91 -2.63 -12.82
C ILE A 188 10.18 -4.07 -13.28
N LYS A 189 9.52 -4.53 -14.35
CA LYS A 189 9.78 -5.87 -14.94
C LYS A 189 11.23 -6.05 -15.36
N LYS A 190 11.90 -4.99 -15.84
CA LYS A 190 13.31 -5.03 -16.24
C LYS A 190 14.25 -5.17 -15.04
N GLY A 191 13.91 -4.56 -13.90
CA GLY A 191 14.71 -4.58 -12.68
C GLY A 191 14.42 -5.76 -11.74
N LEU A 192 13.31 -6.47 -11.89
CA LEU A 192 12.95 -7.63 -11.08
C LEU A 192 13.44 -8.93 -11.73
N ASP A 193 14.55 -9.49 -11.24
CA ASP A 193 15.03 -10.79 -11.72
C ASP A 193 14.06 -11.94 -11.41
N GLY A 194 13.33 -11.87 -10.29
CA GLY A 194 12.25 -12.82 -9.99
C GLY A 194 11.15 -12.82 -11.05
N TYR A 195 10.90 -11.70 -11.74
CA TYR A 195 9.91 -11.65 -12.81
C TYR A 195 10.33 -12.44 -14.05
N LYS A 196 11.64 -12.50 -14.36
CA LYS A 196 12.17 -13.30 -15.49
C LYS A 196 11.92 -14.79 -15.21
N ARG A 197 12.30 -15.26 -14.02
CA ARG A 197 12.08 -16.65 -13.59
C ARG A 197 10.60 -17.02 -13.52
N TYR A 198 9.77 -16.12 -13.00
CA TYR A 198 8.32 -16.29 -13.00
C TYR A 198 7.77 -16.53 -14.41
N ARG A 199 8.22 -15.75 -15.40
CA ARG A 199 7.78 -15.93 -16.80
C ARG A 199 8.23 -17.25 -17.41
N GLU A 200 9.39 -17.76 -17.03
CA GLU A 200 9.93 -19.02 -17.52
C GLU A 200 9.18 -20.21 -16.94
N HIS A 201 8.87 -20.19 -15.64
CA HIS A 201 8.25 -21.30 -14.93
C HIS A 201 6.71 -21.31 -15.01
N VAL A 202 6.09 -20.14 -15.08
CA VAL A 202 4.63 -19.99 -15.07
C VAL A 202 4.13 -19.36 -16.39
N PRO A 203 3.90 -20.18 -17.44
CA PRO A 203 3.33 -19.69 -18.68
C PRO A 203 1.92 -19.17 -18.46
N LEU A 204 1.47 -18.24 -19.31
CA LEU A 204 0.20 -17.51 -19.15
C LEU A 204 -1.01 -18.47 -18.98
N LYS A 205 -1.02 -19.59 -19.71
CA LYS A 205 -2.10 -20.60 -19.67
C LYS A 205 -2.17 -21.38 -18.36
N ARG A 206 -1.11 -21.40 -17.55
CA ARG A 206 -1.04 -22.12 -16.26
C ARG A 206 -1.21 -21.21 -15.06
N ARG A 207 -1.42 -19.91 -15.28
CA ARG A 207 -1.71 -18.97 -14.18
C ARG A 207 -3.08 -19.28 -13.60
N GLN A 208 -3.16 -19.23 -12.28
CA GLN A 208 -4.37 -19.52 -11.53
C GLN A 208 -4.70 -18.27 -10.74
N ASP A 209 -5.89 -17.71 -10.93
CA ASP A 209 -6.31 -16.47 -10.26
C ASP A 209 -6.40 -16.65 -8.74
N VAL A 210 -6.73 -17.87 -8.29
CA VAL A 210 -6.72 -18.25 -6.86
C VAL A 210 -5.34 -18.07 -6.21
N LYS A 211 -4.25 -18.18 -6.99
CA LYS A 211 -2.87 -18.00 -6.52
C LYS A 211 -2.30 -16.63 -6.82
N SER A 212 -3.14 -15.65 -7.19
CA SER A 212 -2.73 -14.29 -7.52
C SER A 212 -2.08 -13.54 -6.35
N TRP A 213 -2.40 -13.92 -5.13
CA TRP A 213 -1.83 -13.35 -3.90
C TRP A 213 -0.59 -14.10 -3.39
N THR A 214 -0.19 -15.17 -4.05
CA THR A 214 0.91 -16.03 -3.61
C THR A 214 1.87 -16.31 -4.77
N THR A 215 1.77 -17.49 -5.40
CA THR A 215 2.77 -17.97 -6.37
C THR A 215 2.60 -17.37 -7.76
N HIS A 216 1.40 -16.93 -8.15
CA HIS A 216 1.10 -16.44 -9.50
C HIS A 216 0.67 -14.96 -9.50
N PRO A 217 1.51 -14.03 -9.01
CA PRO A 217 1.15 -12.63 -8.92
C PRO A 217 0.73 -12.06 -10.29
N VAL A 218 -0.46 -11.49 -10.33
CA VAL A 218 -1.05 -10.92 -11.54
C VAL A 218 -0.56 -9.48 -11.68
N THR A 219 0.01 -9.14 -12.83
CA THR A 219 0.42 -7.76 -13.12
C THR A 219 -0.81 -6.86 -13.17
N PRO A 220 -0.83 -5.74 -12.43
CA PRO A 220 -1.93 -4.78 -12.50
C PRO A 220 -2.16 -4.30 -13.93
N ASP A 221 -3.41 -4.25 -14.36
CA ASP A 221 -3.74 -3.75 -15.69
C ASP A 221 -3.58 -2.22 -15.74
N ALA A 222 -2.74 -1.75 -16.67
CA ALA A 222 -2.48 -0.33 -16.87
C ALA A 222 -3.72 0.44 -17.33
N SER A 223 -4.62 -0.21 -18.06
CA SER A 223 -5.85 0.39 -18.59
C SER A 223 -6.97 0.47 -17.54
N ASN A 224 -6.81 -0.21 -16.39
CA ASN A 224 -7.85 -0.25 -15.37
C ASN A 224 -8.10 1.12 -14.72
N ARG A 225 -9.26 1.71 -15.04
CA ARG A 225 -9.72 3.03 -14.58
C ARG A 225 -10.07 3.09 -13.09
N ARG A 226 -10.32 1.94 -12.45
CA ARG A 226 -10.73 1.87 -11.04
C ARG A 226 -9.65 2.34 -10.07
N PHE A 227 -8.37 2.20 -10.43
CA PHE A 227 -7.27 2.63 -9.57
C PHE A 227 -7.12 4.15 -9.50
N SER A 228 -7.19 4.70 -8.29
CA SER A 228 -6.71 6.06 -8.02
C SER A 228 -5.19 6.14 -8.19
N LYS A 229 -4.61 7.34 -8.22
CA LYS A 229 -3.15 7.50 -8.32
C LYS A 229 -2.38 6.76 -7.21
N ARG A 230 -2.86 6.86 -5.96
CA ARG A 230 -2.27 6.15 -4.81
C ARG A 230 -2.56 4.66 -4.86
N GLY A 231 -3.80 4.28 -5.21
CA GLY A 231 -4.20 2.88 -5.37
C GLY A 231 -3.34 2.16 -6.41
N TRP A 232 -3.05 2.82 -7.53
CA TRP A 232 -2.15 2.29 -8.56
C TRP A 232 -0.73 2.06 -8.03
N ALA A 233 -0.14 3.05 -7.34
CA ALA A 233 1.20 2.91 -6.78
C ALA A 233 1.27 1.79 -5.73
N GLY A 234 0.22 1.64 -4.92
CA GLY A 234 0.06 0.54 -3.98
C GLY A 234 0.01 -0.82 -4.70
N ALA A 235 -0.87 -0.97 -5.69
CA ALA A 235 -1.02 -2.20 -6.45
C ALA A 235 0.28 -2.64 -7.13
N VAL A 236 1.01 -1.70 -7.76
CA VAL A 236 2.31 -1.98 -8.39
C VAL A 236 3.35 -2.41 -7.36
N ARG A 237 3.41 -1.75 -6.20
CA ARG A 237 4.34 -2.11 -5.12
C ARG A 237 4.04 -3.50 -4.55
N THR A 238 2.77 -3.78 -4.27
CA THR A 238 2.34 -5.10 -3.76
C THR A 238 2.66 -6.19 -4.76
N TRP A 239 2.35 -5.99 -6.04
CA TRP A 239 2.69 -6.94 -7.11
C TRP A 239 4.21 -7.19 -7.20
N ALA A 240 5.02 -6.13 -7.19
CA ALA A 240 6.47 -6.25 -7.24
C ALA A 240 7.05 -7.04 -6.04
N ASN A 241 6.53 -6.75 -4.84
CA ASN A 241 6.93 -7.47 -3.63
C ASN A 241 6.55 -8.95 -3.70
N LEU A 242 5.33 -9.28 -4.14
CA LEU A 242 4.89 -10.67 -4.29
C LEU A 242 5.76 -11.43 -5.30
N VAL A 243 6.09 -10.82 -6.44
CA VAL A 243 7.01 -11.42 -7.43
C VAL A 243 8.38 -11.68 -6.81
N GLN A 244 8.92 -10.70 -6.08
CA GLN A 244 10.24 -10.84 -5.44
C GLN A 244 10.24 -11.91 -4.34
N GLN A 245 9.18 -11.99 -3.54
CA GLN A 245 9.06 -12.98 -2.46
C GLN A 245 8.91 -14.41 -2.98
N SER A 246 8.15 -14.60 -4.08
CA SER A 246 7.87 -15.94 -4.61
C SER A 246 8.90 -16.44 -5.62
N TRP A 247 9.59 -15.55 -6.32
CA TRP A 247 10.50 -15.90 -7.43
C TRP A 247 11.86 -15.22 -7.38
N GLY A 248 12.05 -14.26 -6.49
CA GLY A 248 13.37 -13.70 -6.21
C GLY A 248 14.26 -14.81 -5.69
N THR A 249 15.50 -14.86 -6.18
CA THR A 249 16.53 -15.60 -5.45
C THR A 249 16.71 -14.80 -4.19
N GLU A 250 16.73 -15.46 -3.05
CA GLU A 250 17.33 -14.86 -1.87
C GLU A 250 18.68 -14.32 -2.33
N SER A 251 18.75 -13.01 -2.48
CA SER A 251 20.01 -12.32 -2.60
C SER A 251 20.67 -12.67 -1.28
N GLU A 252 21.63 -13.59 -1.30
CA GLU A 252 22.40 -14.05 -0.14
C GLU A 252 22.96 -12.90 0.72
N GLY A 253 22.86 -11.64 0.26
CA GLY A 253 23.21 -10.42 0.97
C GLY A 253 22.28 -9.97 2.13
N ASP A 254 21.10 -10.53 2.36
CA ASP A 254 20.28 -10.17 3.57
C ASP A 254 20.38 -11.21 4.70
N ALA A 255 20.92 -12.40 4.44
CA ALA A 255 21.29 -13.36 5.49
C ALA A 255 22.42 -12.82 6.38
N SER A 256 23.26 -11.91 5.86
CA SER A 256 24.30 -11.22 6.64
C SER A 256 23.76 -10.14 7.58
N ARG A 257 22.50 -9.71 7.42
CA ARG A 257 21.92 -8.62 8.22
C ARG A 257 21.16 -9.11 9.45
N SER A 258 20.70 -10.36 9.46
CA SER A 258 20.05 -10.98 10.62
C SER A 258 21.04 -11.61 11.60
N HIS A 259 22.26 -11.98 11.17
CA HIS A 259 23.24 -12.62 12.07
C HIS A 259 24.02 -11.64 12.97
N LEU A 260 23.90 -10.33 12.75
CA LEU A 260 24.64 -9.28 13.48
C LEU A 260 23.89 -8.68 14.68
N ARG A 261 22.73 -9.25 15.07
CA ARG A 261 21.96 -8.78 16.24
C ARG A 261 22.01 -9.66 17.48
N ASP A 262 22.67 -10.82 17.44
CA ASP A 262 22.70 -11.77 18.56
C ASP A 262 24.04 -11.82 19.34
N THR A 263 24.99 -10.92 19.10
CA THR A 263 26.32 -10.97 19.77
C THR A 263 26.53 -9.96 20.91
N HIS A 264 25.49 -9.32 21.45
CA HIS A 264 25.60 -8.39 22.59
C HIS A 264 24.72 -8.78 23.79
N SER A 265 24.82 -10.04 24.22
CA SER A 265 24.36 -10.47 25.54
C SER A 265 25.30 -11.55 26.10
N GLN A 266 26.54 -11.15 26.40
CA GLN A 266 27.37 -11.90 27.34
C GLN A 266 27.92 -10.94 28.39
N GLY A 267 27.33 -11.04 29.58
CA GLY A 267 27.96 -10.91 30.89
C GLY A 267 28.84 -9.70 31.16
N ALA A 268 28.28 -8.70 31.84
CA ALA A 268 29.08 -7.93 32.78
C ALA A 268 29.31 -8.79 34.04
N PRO A 269 30.57 -9.07 34.46
CA PRO A 269 30.82 -9.69 35.74
C PRO A 269 30.55 -8.69 36.87
N GLU A 270 29.76 -9.10 37.87
CA GLU A 270 29.62 -8.39 39.14
C GLU A 270 30.97 -8.31 39.87
N LEU A 271 31.28 -7.13 40.40
CA LEU A 271 32.32 -6.89 41.41
C LEU A 271 31.65 -6.33 42.66
#